data_AF-A0A1G7BUJ7-F1
#
_entry.id   AF-A0A1G7BUJ7-F1
#
_cell.length_a   1.000
_cell.length_b   1.000
_cell.length_c   1.000
_cell.angle_alpha   90.00
_cell.angle_beta   90.00
_cell.angle_gamma   90.00
#
_symmetry.space_group_name_H-M   'P 1'
#
loop_
_entity.id
_entity.type
_entity.pdbx_description
1 polymer ?
#
loop_
_entity_poly.entity_id
_entity_poly.type
_entity_poly.pdbx_seq_one_letter_code
_entity_poly.pdbx_strand_id
1 'polypeptide(L)'
;MRVRQDSFAPGEPHRDLLLIASHGVIVDDLVIDAGALVNGTTVSHVPKSELPPTVTYDHIKTSDHDVILAEGPETETFVDDVGRKAFANYDEYVALYGHEEVIAEMPTSRIFTRRLVPASIRARLAARGNALDRAA
;
A
#
# COMPACT_ATOMS: atom_id res chain seq x y z
N MET A 1 0.04 -8.29 -2.21
CA MET A 1 1.47 -7.95 -2.07
C MET A 1 1.87 -8.22 -0.64
N ARG A 2 3.01 -8.84 -0.40
CA ARG A 2 3.63 -8.94 0.92
C ARG A 2 4.77 -7.94 0.97
N VAL A 3 4.69 -7.04 1.94
CA VAL A 3 5.76 -6.14 2.34
C VAL A 3 6.33 -6.72 3.62
N ARG A 4 7.51 -7.33 3.53
CA ARG A 4 8.16 -8.04 4.63
C ARG A 4 8.41 -7.10 5.79
N GLN A 5 8.32 -7.60 7.02
CA GLN A 5 8.82 -6.90 8.22
C GLN A 5 10.21 -6.32 7.96
N ASP A 6 10.50 -5.15 8.55
CA ASP A 6 11.80 -4.48 8.48
C ASP A 6 12.24 -4.02 7.06
N SER A 7 11.34 -4.03 6.07
CA SER A 7 11.70 -3.83 4.65
C SER A 7 12.03 -2.41 4.26
N PHE A 8 11.47 -1.40 4.91
CA PHE A 8 11.76 0.01 4.67
C PHE A 8 12.83 0.52 5.65
N ALA A 9 12.71 0.17 6.92
CA ALA A 9 13.65 0.49 7.99
C ALA A 9 13.59 -0.58 9.10
N PRO A 10 14.53 -0.62 10.05
CA PRO A 10 14.37 -1.45 11.26
C PRO A 10 13.07 -1.13 11.98
N GLY A 11 12.25 -2.16 12.23
CA GLY A 11 10.92 -2.06 12.79
C GLY A 11 9.84 -1.62 11.80
N GLU A 12 10.14 -1.46 10.51
CA GLU A 12 9.21 -0.86 9.56
C GLU A 12 9.13 -1.65 8.24
N PRO A 13 8.05 -2.41 8.00
CA PRO A 13 6.92 -2.70 8.92
C PRO A 13 7.29 -3.44 10.21
N HIS A 14 6.45 -3.32 11.24
CA HIS A 14 6.51 -4.04 12.52
C HIS A 14 6.26 -5.56 12.35
N ARG A 15 5.49 -5.93 11.33
CA ARG A 15 5.22 -7.31 10.89
C ARG A 15 4.91 -7.30 9.40
N ASP A 16 4.95 -8.46 8.75
CA ASP A 16 4.58 -8.58 7.34
C ASP A 16 3.22 -7.90 7.06
N LEU A 17 3.24 -6.90 6.18
CA LEU A 17 2.08 -6.12 5.77
C LEU A 17 1.56 -6.63 4.43
N LEU A 18 0.25 -6.90 4.36
CA LEU A 18 -0.41 -7.35 3.13
C LEU A 18 -1.23 -6.22 2.50
N LEU A 19 -0.91 -5.88 1.26
CA LEU A 19 -1.55 -4.81 0.49
C LEU A 19 -2.03 -5.31 -0.87
N ILE A 20 -3.04 -4.68 -1.44
CA ILE A 20 -3.30 -4.81 -2.89
C ILE A 20 -2.17 -4.14 -3.68
N ALA A 21 -2.00 -4.53 -4.95
CA ALA A 21 -0.90 -4.02 -5.77
C ALA A 21 -0.97 -2.51 -6.04
N SER A 22 -2.19 -1.96 -6.09
CA SER A 22 -2.45 -0.55 -6.36
C SER A 22 -2.56 0.31 -5.11
N HIS A 23 -2.22 -0.22 -3.93
CA HIS A 23 -2.27 0.57 -2.69
C HIS A 23 -0.99 1.41 -2.56
N GLY A 24 -1.15 2.71 -2.32
CA GLY A 24 -0.06 3.66 -2.16
C GLY A 24 0.66 3.53 -0.82
N VAL A 25 1.98 3.36 -0.89
CA VAL A 25 2.90 3.46 0.25
C VAL A 25 3.72 4.74 0.08
N ILE A 26 3.83 5.54 1.13
CA ILE A 26 4.58 6.79 1.09
C ILE A 26 6.07 6.51 1.29
N VAL A 27 6.90 6.87 0.33
CA VAL A 27 8.36 6.71 0.41
C VAL A 27 9.03 7.95 -0.17
N ASP A 28 9.81 8.66 0.65
CA ASP A 28 10.46 9.92 0.28
C ASP A 28 9.46 10.95 -0.31
N ASP A 29 8.34 11.17 0.37
CA ASP A 29 7.26 12.09 -0.06
C ASP A 29 6.65 11.74 -1.44
N LEU A 30 6.66 10.46 -1.81
CA LEU A 30 6.02 9.96 -3.03
C LEU A 30 5.00 8.90 -2.67
N VAL A 31 3.82 8.94 -3.28
CA VAL A 31 2.85 7.84 -3.21
C VAL A 31 3.30 6.78 -4.22
N ILE A 32 3.77 5.63 -3.75
CA ILE A 32 4.25 4.55 -4.64
C ILE A 32 3.39 3.32 -4.44
N ASP A 33 2.77 2.83 -5.52
CA ASP A 33 2.01 1.59 -5.50
C ASP A 33 2.86 0.43 -4.98
N ALA A 34 2.31 -0.37 -4.07
CA ALA A 34 3.00 -1.55 -3.53
C ALA A 34 3.51 -2.51 -4.64
N GLY A 35 2.78 -2.60 -5.76
CA GLY A 35 3.18 -3.34 -6.96
C GLY A 35 4.40 -2.74 -7.69
N ALA A 36 4.57 -1.42 -7.65
CA ALA A 36 5.75 -0.75 -8.21
C ALA A 36 7.01 -0.96 -7.36
N LEU A 37 6.85 -1.22 -6.06
CA LEU A 37 7.94 -1.48 -5.11
C LEU A 37 8.49 -2.92 -5.17
N VAL A 38 7.87 -3.82 -5.94
CA VAL A 38 8.31 -5.23 -6.05
C VAL A 38 9.79 -5.32 -6.41
N ASN A 39 10.53 -6.01 -5.54
CA ASN A 39 11.96 -6.25 -5.70
C ASN A 39 12.32 -7.75 -5.63
N GLY A 40 11.34 -8.62 -5.35
CA GLY A 40 11.53 -10.07 -5.30
C GLY A 40 12.11 -10.58 -3.98
N THR A 41 12.44 -9.69 -3.04
CA THR A 41 12.95 -10.05 -1.70
C THR A 41 12.01 -9.53 -0.62
N THR A 42 12.07 -8.25 -0.32
CA THR A 42 11.30 -7.62 0.76
C THR A 42 9.91 -7.16 0.35
N VAL A 43 9.67 -6.92 -0.93
CA VAL A 43 8.34 -6.66 -1.48
C VAL A 43 8.09 -7.66 -2.61
N SER A 44 7.08 -8.51 -2.43
CA SER A 44 6.82 -9.65 -3.31
C SER A 44 5.33 -9.95 -3.48
N HIS A 45 5.00 -10.70 -4.53
CA HIS A 45 3.65 -11.23 -4.70
C HIS A 45 3.41 -12.34 -3.68
N VAL A 46 2.21 -12.37 -3.09
CA VAL A 46 1.78 -13.53 -2.29
C VAL A 46 1.30 -14.60 -3.27
N PRO A 47 1.87 -15.82 -3.26
CA PRO A 47 1.37 -16.92 -4.07
C PRO A 47 -0.09 -17.22 -3.75
N LYS A 48 -0.89 -17.53 -4.78
CA LYS A 48 -2.31 -17.88 -4.59
C LYS A 48 -2.51 -19.07 -3.63
N SER A 49 -1.55 -20.00 -3.58
CA SER A 49 -1.55 -21.14 -2.66
C SER A 49 -1.40 -20.76 -1.19
N GLU A 50 -0.86 -19.58 -0.88
CA GLU A 50 -0.73 -19.06 0.49
C GLU A 50 -1.94 -18.23 0.92
N LEU A 51 -2.80 -17.83 -0.02
CA LEU A 51 -3.99 -17.06 0.29
C LEU A 51 -5.14 -17.98 0.70
N PRO A 52 -5.96 -17.58 1.68
CA PRO A 52 -7.22 -18.26 1.97
C PRO A 52 -8.17 -18.19 0.75
N PRO A 53 -9.21 -19.04 0.69
CA PRO A 53 -10.20 -19.03 -0.38
C PRO A 53 -10.86 -17.66 -0.61
N THR A 54 -10.98 -16.87 0.48
CA THR A 54 -11.51 -15.51 0.48
C THR A 54 -10.55 -14.60 1.22
N VAL A 55 -10.23 -13.46 0.64
CA VAL A 55 -9.44 -12.39 1.26
C VAL A 55 -10.30 -11.14 1.32
N THR A 56 -10.34 -10.50 2.48
CA THR A 56 -10.97 -9.19 2.67
C THR A 56 -9.89 -8.11 2.65
N TYR A 57 -10.12 -7.05 1.90
CA TYR A 57 -9.31 -5.84 1.91
C TYR A 57 -10.18 -4.69 2.35
N ASP A 58 -9.76 -4.02 3.42
CA ASP A 58 -10.44 -2.85 3.95
C ASP A 58 -9.75 -1.59 3.42
N HIS A 59 -10.53 -0.67 2.84
CA HIS A 59 -10.06 0.68 2.54
C HIS A 59 -10.66 1.66 3.55
N ILE A 60 -9.79 2.40 4.22
CA ILE A 60 -10.18 3.38 5.23
C ILE A 60 -10.43 4.71 4.51
N LYS A 61 -11.65 5.25 4.61
CA LYS A 61 -12.00 6.57 4.08
C LYS A 61 -11.98 7.60 5.22
N THR A 62 -11.34 8.73 4.98
CA THR A 62 -11.37 9.94 5.82
C THR A 62 -12.05 11.09 5.05
N SER A 63 -12.05 12.31 5.60
CA SER A 63 -12.60 13.49 4.90
C SER A 63 -11.76 13.90 3.70
N ASP A 64 -10.45 13.68 3.76
CA ASP A 64 -9.47 14.01 2.72
C ASP A 64 -8.70 12.75 2.28
N HIS A 65 -7.87 12.85 1.24
CA HIS A 65 -6.92 11.80 0.90
C HIS A 65 -5.70 11.96 1.82
N ASP A 66 -5.66 11.17 2.88
CA ASP A 66 -4.73 11.31 4.01
C ASP A 66 -3.65 10.23 4.00
N VAL A 67 -2.62 10.49 4.81
CA VAL A 67 -1.58 9.50 5.15
C VAL A 67 -1.89 8.90 6.52
N ILE A 68 -1.85 7.59 6.62
CA ILE A 68 -2.02 6.79 7.84
C ILE A 68 -0.83 5.85 8.02
N LEU A 69 -0.64 5.32 9.23
CA LEU A 69 0.38 4.29 9.48
C LEU A 69 -0.26 2.91 9.41
N ALA A 70 0.24 2.05 8.53
CA ALA A 70 -0.16 0.66 8.42
C ALA A 70 1.00 -0.25 8.84
N GLU A 71 0.95 -0.76 10.07
CA GLU A 71 2.04 -1.58 10.64
C GLU A 71 3.40 -0.88 10.69
N GLY A 72 3.44 0.46 10.76
CA GLY A 72 4.68 1.23 10.78
C GLY A 72 4.77 2.20 9.60
N PRO A 73 4.90 1.72 8.34
CA PRO A 73 5.00 2.59 7.17
C PRO A 73 3.80 3.50 6.99
N GLU A 74 4.09 4.68 6.45
CA GLU A 74 3.08 5.59 5.92
C GLU A 74 2.44 5.00 4.66
N THR A 75 1.10 4.95 4.64
CA THR A 75 0.27 4.51 3.52
C THR A 75 -0.88 5.47 3.34
N GLU A 76 -1.50 5.42 2.17
CA GLU A 76 -2.63 6.28 1.88
C GLU A 76 -3.96 5.77 2.46
N THR A 77 -4.91 6.69 2.66
CA THR A 77 -6.33 6.37 2.81
C THR A 77 -6.98 6.16 1.44
N PHE A 78 -8.26 5.78 1.44
CA PHE A 78 -9.05 5.60 0.23
C PHE A 78 -9.06 6.85 -0.66
N VAL A 79 -8.76 6.66 -1.95
CA VAL A 79 -9.07 7.58 -3.04
C VAL A 79 -10.01 6.89 -4.03
N ASP A 80 -10.85 7.67 -4.73
CA ASP A 80 -12.00 7.18 -5.51
C ASP A 80 -11.64 6.53 -6.87
N ASP A 81 -10.45 5.91 -6.98
CA ASP A 81 -9.92 5.33 -8.22
C ASP A 81 -10.76 4.19 -8.80
N VAL A 82 -11.38 3.38 -7.92
CA VAL A 82 -12.23 2.23 -8.30
C VAL A 82 -13.72 2.56 -8.24
N GLY A 83 -14.08 3.75 -7.77
CA GLY A 83 -15.45 4.17 -7.50
C GLY A 83 -16.04 3.57 -6.22
N ARG A 84 -16.69 4.40 -5.41
CA ARG A 84 -17.35 4.01 -4.15
C ARG A 84 -18.33 2.84 -4.27
N LYS A 85 -18.99 2.66 -5.42
CA LYS A 85 -19.95 1.57 -5.66
C LYS A 85 -19.35 0.17 -5.69
N ALA A 86 -18.04 0.04 -5.87
CA ALA A 86 -17.37 -1.26 -5.93
C ALA A 86 -17.25 -1.96 -4.56
N PHE A 87 -17.56 -1.24 -3.46
CA PHE A 87 -17.38 -1.73 -2.10
C PHE A 87 -18.60 -2.48 -1.57
N ALA A 88 -18.35 -3.53 -0.80
CA ALA A 88 -19.41 -4.39 -0.25
C ALA A 88 -20.39 -3.64 0.69
N ASN A 89 -19.93 -2.57 1.35
CA ASN A 89 -20.73 -1.75 2.25
C ASN A 89 -21.30 -0.47 1.59
N TYR A 90 -21.38 -0.43 0.25
CA TYR A 90 -21.88 0.74 -0.47
C TYR A 90 -23.29 1.17 -0.04
N ASP A 91 -24.23 0.22 0.05
CA ASP A 91 -25.62 0.53 0.44
C ASP A 91 -25.71 1.09 1.86
N GLU A 92 -24.91 0.57 2.79
CA GLU A 92 -24.80 1.10 4.16
C GLU A 92 -24.24 2.53 4.15
N TYR A 93 -23.19 2.78 3.36
CA TYR A 93 -22.62 4.10 3.20
C TYR A 93 -23.65 5.11 2.67
N VAL A 94 -24.41 4.76 1.63
CA VAL A 94 -25.47 5.64 1.09
C VAL A 94 -26.57 5.87 2.13
N ALA A 95 -26.95 4.85 2.91
CA ALA A 95 -27.93 5.02 3.98
C ALA A 95 -27.47 5.99 5.08
N LEU A 96 -26.16 6.02 5.37
CA LEU A 96 -25.56 6.89 6.38
C LEU A 96 -25.32 8.32 5.89
N TYR A 97 -24.86 8.50 4.65
CA TYR A 97 -24.35 9.78 4.13
C TYR A 97 -25.19 10.36 2.96
N GLY A 98 -26.14 9.61 2.41
CA GLY A 98 -27.09 10.02 1.38
C GLY A 98 -26.52 10.13 -0.04
N HIS A 99 -25.24 10.42 -0.20
CA HIS A 99 -24.59 10.57 -1.49
C HIS A 99 -23.10 10.22 -1.45
N GLU A 100 -22.52 10.02 -2.64
CA GLU A 100 -21.09 9.84 -2.81
C GLU A 100 -20.38 11.19 -2.74
N GLU A 101 -19.39 11.27 -1.86
CA GLU A 101 -18.47 12.41 -1.81
C GLU A 101 -17.18 11.97 -2.49
N VAL A 102 -16.82 12.71 -3.55
CA VAL A 102 -15.54 12.55 -4.25
C VAL A 102 -14.46 13.21 -3.41
N ILE A 103 -13.44 12.45 -3.04
CA ILE A 103 -12.27 12.94 -2.33
C ILE A 103 -11.25 13.45 -3.36
N ALA A 104 -10.73 14.66 -3.13
CA ALA A 104 -9.60 15.14 -3.91
C ALA A 104 -8.34 14.34 -3.55
N GLU A 105 -7.66 13.81 -4.56
CA GLU A 105 -6.37 13.13 -4.36
C GLU A 105 -5.35 14.11 -3.75
N MET A 106 -4.56 13.65 -2.78
CA MET A 106 -3.48 14.42 -2.19
C MET A 106 -2.53 14.97 -3.27
N PRO A 107 -1.92 16.15 -3.07
CA PRO A 107 -1.09 16.79 -4.09
C PRO A 107 0.26 16.09 -4.33
N THR A 108 0.56 15.05 -3.57
CA THR A 108 1.80 14.27 -3.63
C THR A 108 1.92 13.52 -4.94
N SER A 109 3.12 13.48 -5.52
CA SER A 109 3.34 12.77 -6.79
C SER A 109 3.17 11.26 -6.62
N ARG A 110 2.38 10.65 -7.51
CA ARG A 110 2.11 9.22 -7.49
C ARG A 110 2.89 8.44 -8.56
N ILE A 111 3.37 7.24 -8.19
CA ILE A 111 4.14 6.33 -9.04
C ILE A 111 3.48 4.95 -9.09
N PHE A 112 2.82 4.66 -10.22
CA PHE A 112 2.14 3.39 -10.47
C PHE A 112 3.05 2.27 -10.99
N THR A 113 4.28 2.59 -11.44
CA THR A 113 5.12 1.62 -12.16
C THR A 113 6.57 1.65 -11.73
N ARG A 114 7.14 0.45 -11.53
CA ARG A 114 8.52 0.23 -11.05
C ARG A 114 9.60 0.99 -11.83
N ARG A 115 9.42 1.18 -13.13
CA ARG A 115 10.39 1.90 -13.98
C ARG A 115 10.51 3.38 -13.61
N LEU A 116 9.46 3.98 -13.05
CA LEU A 116 9.42 5.37 -12.62
C LEU A 116 9.85 5.57 -11.16
N VAL A 117 9.95 4.49 -10.37
CA VAL A 117 10.45 4.57 -8.99
C VAL A 117 11.90 5.09 -9.00
N PRO A 118 12.24 6.12 -8.19
CA PRO A 118 13.60 6.63 -8.08
C PRO A 118 14.65 5.53 -7.85
N ALA A 119 15.80 5.65 -8.52
CA ALA A 119 16.87 4.66 -8.40
C ALA A 119 17.40 4.53 -6.96
N SER A 120 17.42 5.63 -6.20
CA SER A 120 17.78 5.67 -4.79
C SER A 120 16.86 4.80 -3.94
N ILE A 121 15.54 4.89 -4.12
CA ILE A 121 14.55 4.07 -3.41
C ILE A 121 14.76 2.60 -3.73
N ARG A 122 14.88 2.24 -5.01
CA ARG A 122 15.13 0.85 -5.42
C ARG A 122 16.43 0.29 -4.80
N ALA A 123 17.49 1.09 -4.78
CA ALA A 123 18.78 0.70 -4.21
C ALA A 123 18.70 0.49 -2.69
N ARG A 124 18.01 1.38 -1.96
CA ARG A 124 17.80 1.24 -0.50
C ARG A 124 17.01 -0.03 -0.16
N LEU A 125 15.90 -0.28 -0.86
CA LEU A 125 15.09 -1.49 -0.65
C LEU A 125 15.88 -2.77 -0.95
N ALA A 126 16.67 -2.79 -2.04
CA ALA A 126 17.52 -3.93 -2.36
C ALA A 126 18.62 -4.16 -1.30
N ALA A 127 19.27 -3.09 -0.85
CA ALA A 127 20.28 -3.17 0.21
C ALA A 127 19.67 -3.69 1.52
N ARG A 128 18.45 -3.26 1.86
CA ARG A 128 17.72 -3.72 3.03
C ARG A 128 17.37 -5.20 2.94
N GLY A 129 16.89 -5.66 1.78
CA GLY A 129 16.66 -7.08 1.51
C GLY A 129 17.91 -7.93 1.73
N ASN A 130 19.04 -7.52 1.15
CA ASN A 130 20.32 -8.22 1.33
C ASN A 130 20.78 -8.26 2.80
N ALA A 131 20.53 -7.20 3.57
CA ALA A 131 20.91 -7.15 4.98
C ALA A 131 20.06 -8.11 5.83
N LEU A 132 18.75 -8.16 5.57
CA LEU A 132 17.82 -9.07 6.24
C LEU A 132 18.09 -10.54 5.89
N ASP A 133 18.38 -10.84 4.63
CA ASP A 133 18.67 -12.21 4.19
C ASP A 133 20.01 -12.74 4.76
N ARG A 134 20.94 -11.85 5.13
CA ARG A 134 22.18 -12.21 5.84
C ARG A 134 21.98 -12.44 7.34
N ALA A 135 20.89 -11.93 7.91
CA ALA A 135 20.58 -12.02 9.33
C ALA A 135 19.63 -13.19 9.67
N ALA A 136 19.01 -13.81 8.65
CA ALA A 136 18.14 -14.98 8.76
C ALA A 136 18.92 -16.30 8.68
#